data_AF-A0A8S3CVI8-F1
#
_entry.id   AF-A0A8S3CVI8-F1
#
_cell.length_a   1.000
_cell.length_b   1.000
_cell.length_c   1.000
_cell.angle_alpha   90.00
_cell.angle_beta   90.00
_cell.angle_gamma   90.00
#
_symmetry.space_group_name_H-M   'P 1'
#
loop_
_entity.id
_entity.type
_entity.pdbx_description
1 polymer ?
#
loop_
_entity_poly.entity_id
_entity_poly.type
_entity_poly.pdbx_seq_one_letter_code
_entity_poly.pdbx_strand_id
1 'polypeptide(L)' 'ACAYKEPATSIGLILGTGTNACYIEDLDKVGTWNGDHDEPKQVIINMEWGAFGDNGCLNHIRTKYDEEVDLSSINPGQQT' A
#
# COMPACT_ATOMS: atom_id res chain seq x y z
N ALA A 1 15.17 -11.92 1.62
CA ALA A 1 14.13 -11.18 0.87
C ALA A 1 13.82 -11.94 -0.41
N CYS A 2 12.55 -11.96 -0.89
CA CYS A 2 12.16 -12.72 -2.08
C CYS A 2 12.94 -12.31 -3.33
N ALA A 3 13.09 -11.01 -3.59
CA ALA A 3 13.88 -10.49 -4.71
C ALA A 3 15.36 -10.90 -4.71
N TYR A 4 15.94 -11.18 -3.54
CA TYR A 4 17.31 -11.71 -3.46
C TYR A 4 17.41 -13.18 -3.92
N LYS A 5 16.36 -13.97 -3.66
CA LYS A 5 16.31 -15.39 -4.04
C LYS A 5 15.77 -15.59 -5.46
N GLU A 6 14.84 -14.74 -5.87
CA GLU A 6 14.14 -14.77 -7.14
C GLU A 6 14.15 -13.35 -7.73
N PRO A 7 15.11 -13.03 -8.63
CA PRO A 7 15.27 -11.70 -9.22
C PRO A 7 14.03 -11.20 -9.99
N ALA A 8 13.11 -12.08 -10.41
CA ALA A 8 11.87 -11.68 -11.05
C ALA A 8 10.82 -11.11 -10.07
N THR A 9 11.07 -11.17 -8.76
CA THR A 9 10.14 -10.64 -7.75
C THR A 9 10.00 -9.13 -7.87
N SER A 10 8.81 -8.65 -8.21
CA SER A 10 8.52 -7.22 -8.40
C SER A 10 7.60 -6.62 -7.32
N ILE A 11 6.94 -7.46 -6.51
CA ILE A 11 5.99 -7.05 -5.47
C ILE A 11 6.29 -7.81 -4.17
N GLY A 12 6.31 -7.09 -3.06
CA GLY A 12 6.23 -7.63 -1.71
C GLY A 12 4.84 -7.40 -1.13
N LEU A 13 4.26 -8.43 -0.53
CA LEU A 13 2.91 -8.38 0.05
C LEU A 13 2.92 -9.00 1.45
N ILE A 14 2.34 -8.28 2.40
CA ILE A 14 2.08 -8.77 3.76
C ILE A 14 0.58 -9.01 3.89
N LEU A 15 0.23 -10.24 4.29
CA LEU A 15 -1.12 -10.66 4.68
C LEU A 15 -1.02 -11.29 6.08
N GLY A 16 -1.43 -10.54 7.10
CA GLY A 16 -1.41 -10.99 8.48
C GLY A 16 -2.35 -10.14 9.33
N THR A 17 -1.95 -9.83 10.57
CA THR A 17 -2.70 -8.92 11.45
C THR A 17 -2.95 -7.55 10.80
N GLY A 18 -2.05 -7.11 9.92
CA GLY A 18 -2.26 -6.02 8.99
C GLY A 18 -1.98 -6.45 7.56
N THR A 19 -2.21 -5.54 6.62
CA THR A 19 -1.84 -5.72 5.22
C THR A 19 -1.06 -4.51 4.71
N ASN A 20 -0.04 -4.77 3.91
CA ASN A 20 0.68 -3.75 3.15
C ASN A 20 1.29 -4.37 1.90
N ALA A 21 1.55 -3.55 0.88
CA ALA A 21 2.29 -3.93 -0.30
C ALA A 21 3.39 -2.91 -0.63
N CYS A 22 4.48 -3.42 -1.22
CA CYS A 22 5.50 -2.60 -1.85
C CYS A 22 5.84 -3.17 -3.22
N TYR A 23 6.31 -2.32 -4.14
CA TYR A 23 6.69 -2.73 -5.47
C TYR A 23 7.82 -1.88 -6.03
N ILE A 24 8.45 -2.35 -7.10
CA ILE A 24 9.47 -1.61 -7.86
C ILE A 24 8.76 -0.77 -8.92
N GLU A 25 8.96 0.55 -8.88
CA GLU A 25 8.45 1.51 -9.86
C GLU A 25 9.60 2.19 -10.62
N ASP A 26 9.30 2.61 -11.84
CA ASP A 26 10.16 3.45 -12.66
C ASP A 26 10.16 4.89 -12.12
N LEU A 27 11.35 5.46 -11.87
CA LEU A 27 11.51 6.83 -11.38
C LEU A 27 10.79 7.85 -12.27
N ASP A 28 10.76 7.64 -13.58
CA ASP A 28 10.14 8.58 -14.53
C ASP A 28 8.61 8.67 -14.35
N LYS A 29 7.99 7.72 -13.62
CA LYS A 29 6.56 7.73 -13.30
C LYS A 29 6.24 8.29 -11.91
N VAL A 30 7.25 8.52 -11.08
CA VAL A 30 7.07 9.04 -9.72
C VAL A 30 7.14 10.56 -9.74
N GLY A 31 6.02 11.20 -10.05
CA GLY A 31 5.94 12.67 -10.21
C GLY A 31 6.25 13.48 -8.94
N THR A 32 6.31 12.84 -7.77
CA THR A 32 6.67 13.47 -6.49
C THR A 32 8.13 13.24 -6.09
N TRP A 33 8.89 12.49 -6.89
CA TRP A 33 10.31 12.24 -6.62
C TRP A 33 11.14 13.52 -6.78
N ASN A 34 12.01 13.77 -5.80
CA ASN A 34 12.90 14.93 -5.78
C ASN A 34 14.36 14.54 -5.49
N GLY A 35 14.68 13.24 -5.59
CA GLY A 35 16.03 12.70 -5.45
C GLY A 35 16.80 12.68 -6.76
N ASP A 36 17.87 11.88 -6.81
CA ASP A 36 18.63 11.64 -8.03
C ASP A 36 17.85 10.78 -9.03
N HIS A 37 18.22 10.93 -10.31
CA HIS A 37 17.69 10.15 -11.44
C HIS A 37 18.82 9.35 -12.12
N ASP A 38 19.87 9.06 -11.36
CA ASP A 38 20.99 8.25 -11.82
C ASP A 38 20.58 6.78 -11.92
N GLU A 39 21.38 5.96 -12.60
CA GLU A 39 21.11 4.52 -12.66
C GLU A 39 21.35 3.86 -11.30
N PRO A 40 20.46 2.93 -10.86
CA PRO A 40 19.29 2.42 -11.57
C PRO A 40 18.08 3.37 -11.48
N LYS A 41 17.35 3.52 -12.60
CA LYS A 41 16.11 4.33 -12.67
C LYS A 41 14.88 3.72 -11.98
N GLN A 42 15.10 2.98 -10.91
CA GLN A 42 14.06 2.25 -10.19
C GLN A 42 14.02 2.65 -8.72
N VAL A 43 12.82 2.74 -8.17
CA VAL A 43 12.59 3.02 -6.75
C VAL A 43 11.60 2.02 -6.18
N ILE A 44 11.76 1.68 -4.91
CA ILE A 44 10.76 0.89 -4.19
C ILE A 44 9.70 1.82 -3.61
N ILE A 45 8.46 1.62 -4.01
CA ILE A 45 7.30 2.31 -3.43
C ILE A 45 6.75 1.46 -2.29
N ASN A 46 6.80 1.99 -1.07
CA ASN A 46 5.98 1.50 0.04
C ASN A 46 4.61 2.15 -0.06
N MET A 47 3.57 1.35 -0.30
CA MET A 47 2.24 1.91 -0.56
C MET A 47 1.52 2.33 0.71
N GLU A 48 1.81 1.69 1.86
CA GLU A 48 1.01 1.79 3.10
C GLU A 48 -0.50 1.71 2.79
N TRP A 49 -0.87 0.74 1.95
CA TRP A 49 -2.17 0.74 1.27
C TRP A 49 -3.36 0.42 2.17
N GLY A 50 -3.14 0.19 3.47
CA GLY A 50 -4.22 -0.16 4.38
C GLY A 50 -5.23 0.97 4.55
N ALA A 51 -4.84 2.22 4.23
CA ALA A 51 -5.73 3.40 4.23
C ALA A 51 -6.61 3.47 2.97
N PHE A 52 -6.44 2.55 2.03
CA PHE A 52 -7.19 2.54 0.79
C PHE A 52 -8.66 2.22 1.05
N GLY A 53 -9.52 3.24 0.97
CA GLY A 53 -10.94 3.13 1.30
C GLY A 53 -11.42 4.24 2.23
N ASP A 54 -10.52 4.85 3.00
CA ASP A 54 -10.85 5.83 4.05
C ASP A 54 -11.53 7.11 3.50
N ASN A 55 -11.32 7.43 2.23
CA ASN A 55 -12.02 8.52 1.54
C ASN A 55 -13.42 8.14 1.06
N GLY A 56 -13.91 6.95 1.41
CA GLY A 56 -15.22 6.43 1.07
C GLY A 56 -15.32 5.78 -0.32
N CYS A 57 -14.23 5.64 -1.07
CA CYS A 57 -14.27 5.06 -2.42
C CYS A 57 -14.73 3.58 -2.42
N LEU A 58 -14.60 2.88 -1.29
CA LEU A 58 -15.02 1.50 -1.10
C LEU A 58 -16.33 1.34 -0.31
N ASN A 59 -17.04 2.43 0.02
CA ASN A 59 -18.26 2.34 0.83
C ASN A 59 -19.37 1.47 0.20
N HIS A 60 -19.38 1.35 -1.12
CA HIS A 60 -20.34 0.53 -1.86
C HIS A 60 -20.17 -0.99 -1.64
N ILE A 61 -19.01 -1.44 -1.13
CA ILE A 61 -18.76 -2.84 -0.75
C ILE A 61 -18.76 -3.07 0.77
N ARG A 62 -18.75 -1.99 1.58
CA ARG A 62 -18.80 -2.09 3.03
C ARG A 62 -20.19 -2.50 3.49
N THR A 63 -20.23 -3.24 4.60
CA THR A 63 -21.46 -3.64 5.27
C THR A 63 -21.60 -2.91 6.61
N LYS A 64 -22.80 -2.95 7.18
CA LYS A 64 -23.06 -2.45 8.54
C LYS A 64 -22.14 -3.05 9.62
N TYR A 65 -21.60 -4.25 9.39
CA TYR A 65 -20.68 -4.91 10.33
C TYR A 65 -19.29 -4.28 10.27
N ASP A 66 -18.83 -3.92 9.06
CA ASP A 66 -17.55 -3.23 8.87
C ASP A 66 -17.60 -1.82 9.50
N GLU A 67 -18.74 -1.13 9.38
CA GLU A 67 -19.00 0.15 10.05
C GLU A 67 -18.94 0.03 11.58
N GLU A 68 -19.55 -1.00 12.16
CA GLU A 68 -19.54 -1.22 13.61
C GLU A 68 -18.13 -1.52 14.15
N VAL A 69 -17.36 -2.32 13.41
CA VAL A 69 -15.94 -2.63 13.74
C VAL A 69 -15.10 -1.37 13.69
N ASP A 70 -15.24 -0.55 12.65
CA ASP A 70 -14.52 0.71 12.47
C ASP A 70 -14.83 1.71 13.60
N LEU A 71 -16.12 1.93 13.90
CA LEU A 71 -16.57 2.79 14.99
C LEU A 71 -16.08 2.35 16.37
N SER A 72 -15.86 1.04 16.56
CA SER A 72 -15.36 0.47 17.81
C SER A 72 -13.84 0.33 17.86
N SER A 73 -13.14 0.70 16.79
CA SER A 73 -11.69 0.57 16.68
C SER A 73 -10.96 1.67 17.46
N ILE A 74 -9.64 1.52 17.59
CA ILE A 74 -8.77 2.53 18.22
C ILE A 74 -8.70 3.80 17.35
N ASN A 75 -8.84 3.65 16.02
CA ASN A 75 -8.70 4.74 15.06
C ASN A 75 -9.93 4.80 14.13
N PRO A 76 -11.11 5.21 14.61
CA PRO A 76 -12.30 5.27 13.77
C PRO A 76 -12.09 6.15 12.53
N GLY A 77 -12.53 5.67 11.37
CA GLY A 77 -12.36 6.34 10.07
C GLY A 77 -10.98 6.16 9.44
N GLN A 78 -10.11 5.31 10.01
CA GLN A 78 -8.82 4.97 9.42
C GLN A 78 -8.68 3.47 9.22
N GLN A 79 -8.11 3.07 8.07
CA GLN A 79 -7.92 1.67 7.69
C GLN A 79 -9.25 0.87 7.67
N THR A 80 -10.25 1.43 6.99
CA THR A 80 -11.69 1.09 7.12
C THR A 80 -12.30 0.17 6.07
#